data_AF-A0A520DXQ0-F1
#
_entry.id   AF-A0A520DXQ0-F1
#
_cell.length_a   1.000
_cell.length_b   1.000
_cell.length_c   1.000
_cell.angle_alpha   90.00
_cell.angle_beta   90.00
_cell.angle_gamma   90.00
#
_symmetry.space_group_name_H-M   'P 1'
#
loop_
_entity.id
_entity.type
_entity.pdbx_description
1 polymer ?
#
loop_
_entity_poly.entity_id
_entity_poly.type
_entity_poly.pdbx_seq_one_letter_code
_entity_poly.pdbx_strand_id
1 'polypeptide(L)' 'MDYYKLNEKRSVTPEKLVKILQNHGTVVSIEKARKVLELIYKLSNLSVKEVLSRLSIDNPKAGLRKFRRHTRKKIGNENS' A
#
# COMPACT_ATOMS: atom_id res chain seq x y z
N MET A 1 -3.90 5.44 25.26
CA MET A 1 -4.30 5.01 23.90
C MET A 1 -3.07 5.16 23.02
N ASP A 2 -2.19 4.16 23.09
CA ASP A 2 -0.84 4.23 22.54
C ASP A 2 -0.84 3.57 21.16
N TYR A 3 -1.43 4.26 20.19
CA TYR A 3 -1.86 3.62 18.95
C TYR A 3 -0.76 3.37 17.91
N TYR A 4 0.47 3.84 18.11
CA TYR A 4 1.58 3.57 17.19
C TYR A 4 2.89 3.46 17.95
N LYS A 5 3.36 2.23 18.16
CA LYS A 5 4.73 1.95 18.59
C LYS A 5 5.68 2.72 17.69
N LEU A 6 6.57 3.52 18.28
CA LEU A 6 7.68 4.25 17.61
C LEU A 6 8.66 3.34 16.83
N ASN A 7 8.39 2.04 16.69
CA ASN A 7 9.27 1.04 16.11
C ASN A 7 9.23 0.96 14.58
N GLU A 8 8.39 1.73 13.90
CA GLU A 8 8.53 1.90 12.45
C GLU A 8 9.71 2.83 12.18
N LYS A 9 10.63 2.43 11.28
CA LYS A 9 11.77 3.24 10.84
C LYS A 9 11.27 4.51 10.14
N ARG A 10 10.97 5.55 10.93
CA ARG A 10 10.53 6.86 10.45
C ARG A 10 11.74 7.65 9.95
N SER A 11 11.67 8.14 8.72
CA SER A 11 12.74 8.95 8.12
C SER A 11 12.86 10.33 8.80
N VAL A 12 11.70 10.92 9.16
CA VAL A 12 11.61 12.24 9.78
C VAL A 12 11.29 12.11 11.26
N THR A 13 12.16 12.67 12.11
CA THR A 13 11.98 12.81 13.56
C THR A 13 11.34 14.16 13.90
N PRO A 14 10.74 14.31 15.10
CA PRO A 14 10.15 15.58 15.54
C PRO A 14 11.15 16.75 15.50
N GLU A 15 12.42 16.50 15.87
CA GLU A 15 13.49 17.51 15.82
C GLU A 15 13.81 17.96 14.39
N LYS A 16 13.87 17.02 13.44
CA LYS A 16 14.02 17.36 12.03
C LYS A 16 12.83 18.15 11.53
N LEU A 17 11.61 17.79 11.95
CA LEU A 17 10.41 18.52 11.57
C LEU A 17 10.44 19.97 12.09
N VAL A 18 10.89 20.21 13.32
CA VAL A 18 11.06 21.58 13.85
C VAL A 18 12.01 22.38 12.97
N LYS A 19 13.17 21.81 12.60
CA LYS A 19 14.13 22.49 11.71
C LYS A 19 13.53 22.80 10.33
N ILE A 20 12.77 21.85 9.75
CA ILE A 20 12.09 22.06 8.46
C ILE A 20 11.07 23.20 8.58
N LEU A 21 10.22 23.17 9.62
CA LEU A 21 9.22 24.21 9.85
C LEU A 21 9.86 25.58 10.10
N GLN A 22 10.97 25.62 10.83
CA GLN A 22 11.73 26.83 11.09
C GLN A 22 12.33 27.42 9.81
N ASN A 23 12.84 26.59 8.90
CA ASN A 23 13.33 27.03 7.59
C ASN A 23 12.23 27.67 6.73
N HIS A 24 10.96 27.32 6.97
CA HIS A 24 9.79 27.93 6.34
C HIS A 24 9.13 29.02 7.21
N GLY A 25 9.86 29.57 8.18
CA GLY A 25 9.39 30.69 9.01
C GLY A 25 8.37 30.31 10.09
N THR A 26 8.15 29.02 10.34
CA THR A 26 7.18 28.54 11.33
C THR A 26 7.90 28.02 12.57
N VAL A 27 7.77 28.74 13.68
CA VAL A 27 8.37 28.33 14.96
C VAL A 27 7.35 27.51 15.75
N VAL A 28 7.70 26.26 16.04
CA VAL A 28 6.79 25.30 16.68
C VAL A 28 7.52 24.58 17.81
N SER A 29 6.84 24.39 18.95
CA SER A 29 7.40 23.59 20.05
C SER A 29 7.54 22.12 19.66
N ILE A 30 8.47 21.41 20.31
CA ILE A 30 8.70 19.98 20.06
C ILE A 30 7.43 19.14 20.27
N GLU A 31 6.59 19.48 21.25
CA GLU A 31 5.32 18.79 21.49
C GLU A 31 4.31 18.99 20.35
N LYS A 32 4.18 20.22 19.84
CA LYS A 32 3.34 20.51 18.69
C LYS A 32 3.90 19.83 17.44
N ALA A 33 5.21 19.82 17.25
CA ALA A 33 5.86 19.11 16.16
C ALA A 33 5.58 17.61 16.20
N ARG A 34 5.55 16.97 17.40
CA ARG A 34 5.14 15.55 17.53
C ARG A 34 3.72 15.33 17.01
N LYS A 35 2.76 16.17 17.41
CA LYS A 35 1.35 16.07 16.97
C LYS A 35 1.20 16.29 15.46
N VAL A 36 1.88 17.30 14.92
CA VAL A 36 1.89 17.59 13.46
C VAL A 36 2.50 16.43 12.68
N LEU A 37 3.64 15.90 13.15
CA LEU A 37 4.28 14.75 12.52
C LEU A 37 3.34 13.53 12.48
N GLU A 38 2.61 13.30 13.56
CA GLU A 38 1.62 12.22 13.64
C GLU A 38 0.48 12.39 12.63
N LEU A 39 -0.05 13.61 12.49
CA LEU A 39 -1.06 13.95 11.50
C LEU A 39 -0.55 13.69 10.07
N ILE A 40 0.67 14.15 9.76
CA ILE A 40 1.29 13.98 8.43
C ILE A 40 1.40 12.50 8.09
N TYR A 41 1.92 11.66 8.99
CA TYR A 41 2.03 10.23 8.73
C TYR A 41 0.67 9.56 8.53
N LYS A 42 -0.35 9.95 9.29
CA LYS A 42 -1.72 9.43 9.11
C LYS A 42 -2.27 9.76 7.73
N LEU A 43 -2.16 11.03 7.32
CA LEU A 43 -2.65 11.49 6.01
C LEU A 43 -1.89 10.82 4.86
N SER A 44 -0.57 10.73 4.94
CA SER A 44 0.25 10.06 3.93
C SER A 44 -0.09 8.57 3.81
N ASN A 45 -0.29 7.88 4.92
CA ASN A 45 -0.69 6.47 4.88
C ASN A 45 -2.08 6.29 4.28
N LEU A 46 -3.02 7.19 4.57
CA LEU A 46 -4.36 7.14 4.00
C LEU A 46 -4.33 7.38 2.48
N SER A 47 -3.63 8.42 2.02
CA SER A 47 -3.54 8.75 0.60
C SER A 47 -2.87 7.64 -0.20
N VAL A 48 -1.76 7.09 0.30
CA VAL A 48 -1.07 5.97 -0.36
C VAL A 48 -1.95 4.72 -0.38
N LYS A 49 -2.63 4.38 0.72
CA LYS A 49 -3.55 3.23 0.75
C LYS A 49 -4.69 3.36 -0.23
N GLU A 50 -5.27 4.55 -0.38
CA GLU A 50 -6.35 4.80 -1.34
C GLU A 50 -5.86 4.66 -2.78
N VAL A 51 -4.66 5.18 -3.09
CA VAL A 51 -4.07 5.03 -4.43
C VAL A 51 -3.78 3.56 -4.73
N LEU A 52 -3.17 2.84 -3.79
CA LEU A 52 -2.84 1.43 -3.96
C LEU A 52 -4.09 0.54 -4.07
N SER A 53 -5.15 0.82 -3.29
CA SER A 53 -6.39 0.05 -3.37
C SER A 53 -7.05 0.21 -4.72
N ARG A 54 -7.04 1.41 -5.32
CA ARG A 54 -7.53 1.64 -6.69
C ARG A 54 -6.71 0.90 -7.74
N LEU A 55 -5.38 0.88 -7.62
CA LEU A 55 -4.49 0.16 -8.54
C LEU A 55 -4.62 -1.36 -8.44
N SER A 56 -4.94 -1.90 -7.26
CA SER A 56 -5.08 -3.34 -7.02
C SER A 56 -6.32 -3.98 -7.68
N ILE A 57 -7.22 -3.17 -8.25
CA ILE A 57 -8.41 -3.61 -8.98
C ILE A 57 -8.03 -4.21 -10.36
N ASP A 58 -6.83 -3.92 -10.88
CA ASP A 58 -6.33 -4.43 -12.16
C ASP A 58 -5.61 -5.79 -12.05
N ASN A 59 -6.22 -6.76 -11.33
CA ASN A 59 -5.85 -8.17 -11.50
C ASN A 59 -6.89 -8.89 -12.39
N PRO A 60 -6.74 -8.89 -13.73
CA PRO A 60 -7.59 -9.67 -14.64
C PRO A 60 -7.35 -11.20 -14.55
N LYS A 61 -6.75 -11.71 -13.47
CA LYS A 61 -6.45 -13.15 -13.31
C LYS A 61 -7.66 -14.02 -12.92
N ALA A 62 -8.87 -13.46 -12.90
CA ALA A 62 -10.10 -14.25 -12.80
C ALA A 62 -10.54 -14.86 -14.16
N GLY A 63 -9.90 -14.49 -15.28
CA GLY A 63 -10.37 -14.81 -16.63
C GLY A 63 -9.58 -15.88 -17.40
N LEU A 64 -8.64 -16.61 -16.79
CA LEU A 64 -7.98 -17.74 -17.46
C LEU A 64 -8.96 -18.92 -17.57
N ARG A 65 -9.92 -18.79 -18.50
CA ARG A 65 -10.70 -19.92 -19.02
C ARG A 65 -9.69 -20.93 -19.55
N LYS A 66 -9.40 -21.98 -18.77
CA LYS A 66 -8.64 -23.13 -19.23
C LYS A 66 -9.40 -23.72 -20.42
N PHE A 67 -8.93 -23.43 -21.64
CA PHE A 67 -9.50 -24.00 -22.85
C PHE A 67 -9.24 -25.51 -22.82
N ARG A 68 -10.25 -26.27 -22.36
CA ARG A 68 -10.16 -27.72 -22.23
C ARG A 68 -10.29 -28.31 -23.64
N ARG A 69 -9.17 -28.67 -24.25
CA ARG A 69 -9.19 -29.38 -25.55
C ARG A 69 -9.77 -30.76 -25.33
N HIS A 70 -11.00 -31.00 -25.79
CA HIS A 70 -11.54 -32.35 -25.89
C HIS A 70 -10.80 -33.09 -27.00
N THR A 71 -9.90 -34.00 -26.64
CA THR A 71 -9.34 -34.94 -27.60
C THR A 71 -10.42 -35.97 -27.96
N ARG A 72 -10.78 -36.04 -29.24
CA ARG A 72 -11.65 -37.08 -29.78
C ARG A 72 -10.92 -38.42 -29.65
N LYS A 73 -11.38 -39.32 -28.77
CA LYS A 73 -10.94 -40.72 -28.78
C LYS A 73 -11.26 -41.31 -30.15
N LYS A 74 -10.24 -41.77 -30.88
CA LYS A 74 -10.43 -42.66 -32.03
C LYS A 74 -11.00 -43.96 -31.49
N ILE A 75 -12.26 -44.23 -31.79
CA ILE A 75 -12.82 -45.57 -31.77
C ILE A 75 -12.24 -46.25 -33.01
N GLY A 76 -11.22 -47.09 -32.80
CA GLY A 76 -10.76 -48.04 -33.81
C GLY A 76 -11.46 -49.37 -33.53
N ASN A 77 -12.34 -49.76 -34.44
CA ASN A 77 -13.05 -51.04 -34.43
C ASN A 77 -12.08 -52.20 -34.29
N GLU A 78 -12.30 -53.03 -33.29
CA GLU A 78 -11.99 -54.46 -33.35
C GLU A 78 -12.96 -55.06 -34.37
N ASN A 79 -12.44 -55.64 -35.45
CA ASN A 79 -13.00 -56.76 -36.22
C ASN A 79 -12.26 -56.88 -37.56
N SER A 80 -11.26 -57.76 -37.60
CA SER A 80 -10.90 -58.65 -38.73
C SER A 80 -9.93 -59.69 -38.23
#